data_AF-A0A077ZJV3-F1
#
_entry.id   AF-A0A077ZJV3-F1
#
_cell.length_a   1.000
_cell.length_b   1.000
_cell.length_c   1.000
_cell.angle_alpha   90.00
_cell.angle_beta   90.00
_cell.angle_gamma   90.00
#
_symmetry.space_group_name_H-M   'P 1'
#
loop_
_entity.id
_entity.type
_entity.pdbx_description
1 polymer ?
#
loop_
_entity_poly.entity_id
_entity_poly.type
_entity_poly.pdbx_seq_one_letter_code
_entity_poly.pdbx_strand_id
1 'polypeptide(L)' 'MNARLLAELNKKLAKKVLKYVHWNEKNGVWYDYDLDWKEHMKSYYISNAVPLYNRCFDNEN' A
#
# COMPACT_ATOMS: atom_id res chain seq x y z
N MET A 1 2.90 19.71 -23.06
CA MET A 1 3.08 18.28 -22.72
C MET A 1 1.74 17.58 -22.88
N ASN A 2 1.66 16.45 -23.59
CA ASN A 2 0.42 15.71 -23.83
C ASN A 2 -0.16 15.13 -22.51
N ALA A 3 -1.47 15.27 -22.29
CA ALA A 3 -2.17 14.78 -21.10
C ALA A 3 -1.95 13.27 -20.84
N ARG A 4 -1.92 12.45 -21.91
CA ARG A 4 -1.64 11.01 -21.78
C ARG A 4 -0.24 10.75 -21.23
N LEU A 5 0.76 11.46 -21.73
CA LEU A 5 2.15 11.33 -21.27
C LEU A 5 2.28 11.73 -19.80
N LEU A 6 1.63 12.83 -19.38
CA LEU A 6 1.60 13.23 -17.98
C LEU A 6 0.95 12.17 -17.09
N ALA A 7 -0.18 11.57 -17.51
CA ALA A 7 -0.84 10.52 -16.76
C ALA A 7 0.04 9.27 -16.61
N GLU A 8 0.73 8.86 -17.68
CA GLU A 8 1.67 7.73 -17.64
C GLU A 8 2.87 8.01 -16.72
N LEU A 9 3.42 9.22 -16.75
CA LEU A 9 4.50 9.66 -15.84
C LEU A 9 4.02 9.65 -14.38
N ASN A 10 2.84 10.22 -14.10
CA ASN A 10 2.25 10.24 -12.77
C ASN A 10 2.01 8.82 -12.23
N LYS A 11 1.47 7.91 -13.06
CA LYS A 11 1.30 6.49 -12.70
C LYS A 11 2.63 5.84 -12.36
N LYS A 12 3.68 6.11 -13.14
CA LYS A 12 5.03 5.55 -12.91
C LYS A 12 5.65 6.08 -11.62
N LEU A 13 5.51 7.38 -11.35
CA LEU A 13 5.98 8.00 -10.12
C LEU A 13 5.21 7.49 -8.90
N ALA A 14 3.88 7.44 -8.97
CA ALA A 14 3.03 6.94 -7.90
C ALA A 14 3.41 5.50 -7.50
N LYS A 15 3.63 4.60 -8.47
CA LYS A 15 4.10 3.23 -8.18
C LYS A 15 5.43 3.20 -7.44
N LYS A 16 6.37 4.06 -7.83
CA LYS A 16 7.69 4.14 -7.16
C LYS A 16 7.56 4.68 -5.74
N VAL A 17 6.81 5.76 -5.56
CA VAL A 17 6.59 6.38 -4.25
C VAL A 17 5.85 5.43 -3.33
N LEU A 18 4.79 4.78 -3.82
CA LEU A 18 4.05 3.80 -3.04
C LEU A 18 5.00 2.72 -2.52
N LYS A 19 5.76 2.08 -3.41
CA LYS A 19 6.73 1.06 -2.99
C LYS A 19 7.79 1.61 -2.03
N TYR A 20 8.37 2.77 -2.31
CA TYR A 20 9.42 3.33 -1.46
C TYR A 20 8.94 3.71 -0.05
N VAL A 21 7.73 4.25 0.07
CA VAL A 21 7.21 4.78 1.34
C VAL A 21 6.49 3.71 2.16
N HIS A 22 5.75 2.81 1.52
CA HIS A 22 4.83 1.91 2.22
C HIS A 22 5.33 0.46 2.29
N TRP A 23 6.21 0.02 1.38
CA TRP A 23 6.73 -1.34 1.43
C TRP A 23 7.83 -1.46 2.46
N ASN A 24 7.60 -2.30 3.47
CA ASN A 24 8.59 -2.58 4.49
C ASN A 24 9.36 -3.85 4.14
N GLU A 25 10.58 -3.70 3.63
CA GLU A 25 11.45 -4.82 3.22
C GLU A 25 11.77 -5.79 4.37
N LYS A 26 11.84 -5.30 5.62
CA LYS A 26 12.16 -6.13 6.79
C LYS A 26 11.02 -7.09 7.15
N ASN A 27 9.78 -6.61 7.09
CA ASN A 27 8.61 -7.38 7.49
C ASN A 27 7.88 -8.01 6.29
N GLY A 28 8.25 -7.65 5.06
CA GLY A 28 7.65 -8.17 3.83
C GLY A 28 6.17 -7.81 3.65
N VAL A 29 5.74 -6.66 4.18
CA VAL A 29 4.34 -6.20 4.12
C VAL A 29 4.26 -4.69 3.85
N TRP A 30 3.08 -4.26 3.39
CA TRP A 30 2.75 -2.85 3.21
C TRP A 30 2.19 -2.27 4.51
N TYR A 31 2.67 -1.10 4.92
CA TYR A 31 2.10 -0.34 6.03
C TYR A 31 1.67 1.05 5.55
N ASP A 32 0.73 1.63 6.29
CA ASP A 32 0.56 3.08 6.26
C ASP A 32 1.82 3.75 6.82
N TYR A 33 2.13 4.94 6.31
CA TYR A 33 3.32 5.68 6.70
C TYR A 33 2.91 6.98 7.36
N ASP A 34 3.37 7.18 8.60
CA ASP A 34 3.13 8.38 9.35
C ASP A 34 4.15 9.45 8.96
N LEU A 35 3.68 10.57 8.41
CA LEU A 35 4.55 11.63 7.91
C LEU A 35 5.18 12.47 9.01
N ASP A 36 4.51 12.57 10.16
CA ASP A 36 4.97 13.37 11.30
C ASP A 36 6.07 12.60 12.04
N TRP A 37 5.83 11.32 12.31
CA TRP A 37 6.80 10.44 12.97
C TRP A 37 7.85 9.87 12.01
N LYS A 38 7.60 9.93 10.69
CA LYS A 38 8.46 9.37 9.63
C LYS A 38 8.72 7.87 9.80
N GLU A 39 7.68 7.14 10.19
CA GLU A 39 7.75 5.70 10.44
C GLU A 39 6.55 4.94 9.87
N HIS A 40 6.73 3.64 9.65
CA HIS A 40 5.64 2.75 9.29
C HIS A 40 4.74 2.50 10.50
N MET A 41 3.44 2.72 10.34
CA MET A 41 2.43 2.47 11.37
C MET A 41 2.19 0.97 11.52
N LYS A 42 2.54 0.40 12.68
CA LYS A 42 2.38 -1.05 12.96
C LYS A 42 1.02 -1.40 13.56
N SER A 43 0.26 -0.40 13.98
CA SER A 43 -1.08 -0.55 14.52
C SER A 43 -2.09 -0.66 13.38
N TYR A 44 -3.05 -1.56 13.49
CA TYR A 44 -4.17 -1.69 12.58
C TYR A 44 -5.45 -1.99 13.36
N TYR A 45 -6.60 -1.63 12.79
CA TYR A 45 -7.88 -1.95 13.40
C TYR A 45 -8.21 -3.43 13.23
N ILE A 46 -8.71 -4.07 14.28
CA ILE A 46 -9.09 -5.50 14.25
C ILE A 46 -10.12 -5.81 13.16
N SER A 47 -10.94 -4.82 12.77
CA SER A 47 -11.88 -4.92 11.66
C SER A 47 -11.21 -5.26 10.33
N ASN A 48 -9.93 -4.95 10.15
CA ASN A 48 -9.17 -5.32 8.95
C ASN A 48 -9.03 -6.84 8.78
N ALA A 49 -9.17 -7.60 9.88
CA ALA A 49 -9.17 -9.06 9.83
C ALA A 49 -10.57 -9.65 9.56
N VAL A 50 -11.64 -8.86 9.57
CA VAL A 50 -13.02 -9.35 9.32
C VAL A 50 -13.15 -10.07 7.98
N PRO A 51 -12.58 -9.57 6.86
CA PRO A 51 -12.59 -10.32 5.59
C PRO A 51 -11.96 -11.72 5.71
N LEU A 52 -10.92 -11.88 6.52
CA LEU A 52 -10.28 -13.18 6.76
C LEU A 52 -11.20 -14.12 7.55
N TYR A 53 -11.81 -13.63 8.63
CA TYR A 53 -12.75 -14.40 9.45
C TYR A 53 -13.99 -14.84 8.66
N ASN A 54 -14.48 -13.95 7.79
CA ASN A 54 -15.67 -14.21 6.96
C ASN A 54 -15.34 -14.93 5.64
N ARG A 55 -14.07 -15.31 5.41
CA ARG A 55 -13.61 -15.94 4.16
C ARG A 55 -13.98 -15.13 2.92
N CYS A 56 -13.90 -13.80 3.00
CA CYS A 56 -14.12 -12.88 1.89
C CYS A 56 -12.89 -12.78 0.99
N PHE A 57 -12.40 -13.92 0.51
CA PHE A 57 -11.29 -14.01 -0.45
C PHE A 57 -11.55 -15.19 -1.38
N ASP A 58 -11.09 -15.07 -2.63
CA ASP A 58 -11.17 -16.17 -3.58
C ASP A 58 -10.24 -17.29 -3.11
N ASN A 59 -10.80 -18.50 -2.92
CA ASN A 59 -10.05 -19.71 -2.57
C ASN A 59 -9.44 -20.40 -3.81
N GLU A 60 -9.64 -19.81 -4.99
CA GLU A 60 -9.09 -20.32 -6.24
C GLU A 60 -7.63 -19.86 -6.34
N ASN A 61 -6.69 -20.75 -6.01
CA ASN A 61 -5.28 -20.63 -6.37
C ASN A 61 -5.01 -21.36 -7.68
#